data_AF-A0A6H0CKD5-F1
#
_entry.id   AF-A0A6H0CKD5-F1
#
_cell.length_a   1.000
_cell.length_b   1.000
_cell.length_c   1.000
_cell.angle_alpha   90.00
_cell.angle_beta   90.00
_cell.angle_gamma   90.00
#
_symmetry.space_group_name_H-M   'P 1'
#
loop_
_entity.id
_entity.type
_entity.pdbx_description
1 polymer ?
#
loop_
_entity_poly.entity_id
_entity_poly.type
_entity_poly.pdbx_seq_one_letter_code
_entity_poly.pdbx_strand_id
1 'polypeptide(L)'
;MTHDESLSQFEVQTDPFTPAELAAIADYREAINGIGELMEGIQPQNLIRLGPPDSTGVRFLLAQMADNMNTWYVALDRAVTELRTHTSESTKYSVAATRFLKFESSVYHQTRQAFEYAVTVYMLGRHNKSDGDYPPNTFTLNLASQTLQGYS
;
A
#
# COMPACT_ATOMS: atom_id res chain seq x y z
N MET A 1 17.84 -9.95 20.20
CA MET A 1 16.70 -9.62 19.33
C MET A 1 15.79 -8.72 20.11
N THR A 2 15.86 -7.41 19.87
CA THR A 2 14.93 -6.44 20.45
C THR A 2 13.57 -6.64 19.82
N HIS A 3 12.56 -6.88 20.65
CA HIS A 3 11.17 -7.03 20.20
C HIS A 3 10.75 -5.73 19.50
N ASP A 4 10.36 -5.83 18.24
CA ASP A 4 9.91 -4.67 17.48
C ASP A 4 8.52 -4.26 17.98
N GLU A 5 8.43 -3.11 18.66
CA GLU A 5 7.17 -2.58 19.19
C GLU A 5 6.12 -2.39 18.09
N SER A 6 6.52 -2.15 16.84
CA SER A 6 5.59 -2.02 15.71
C SER A 6 4.89 -3.33 15.35
N LEU A 7 5.43 -4.48 15.75
CA LEU A 7 4.83 -5.80 15.51
C LEU A 7 3.90 -6.25 16.64
N SER A 8 4.11 -5.72 17.86
CA SER A 8 3.33 -6.09 19.06
C SER A 8 1.82 -5.88 18.89
N GLN A 9 1.42 -4.89 18.08
CA GLN A 9 0.01 -4.62 17.76
C GLN A 9 -0.70 -5.77 17.04
N PHE A 10 0.05 -6.63 16.33
CA PHE A 10 -0.51 -7.77 15.60
C PHE A 10 -0.64 -9.03 16.47
N GLU A 11 0.15 -9.10 17.55
CA GLU A 11 0.21 -10.22 18.50
C GLU A 11 -0.84 -10.15 19.62
N VAL A 12 -1.61 -9.06 19.70
CA VAL A 12 -2.62 -8.87 20.75
C VAL A 12 -3.60 -10.04 20.79
N GLN A 13 -3.68 -10.72 21.95
CA GLN A 13 -4.57 -11.88 22.17
C GLN A 13 -4.33 -13.06 21.20
N THR A 14 -3.10 -13.24 20.73
CA THR A 14 -2.69 -14.39 19.91
C THR A 14 -1.26 -14.80 20.28
N ASP A 15 -0.83 -15.97 19.80
CA ASP A 15 0.57 -16.37 19.85
C ASP A 15 1.47 -15.35 19.11
N PRO A 16 2.69 -15.11 19.61
CA PRO A 16 3.65 -14.22 18.99
C PRO A 16 4.15 -14.76 17.65
N PHE A 17 4.79 -13.90 16.86
CA PHE A 17 5.44 -14.31 15.63
C PHE A 17 6.50 -15.37 15.88
N THR A 18 6.52 -16.39 15.02
CA THR A 18 7.59 -17.38 14.97
C THR A 18 8.88 -16.75 14.45
N PRO A 19 10.06 -17.35 14.75
CA PRO A 19 11.33 -16.86 14.19
C PRO A 19 11.37 -16.81 12.66
N ALA A 20 10.69 -17.74 11.98
CA ALA A 20 10.61 -17.76 10.52
C ALA A 20 9.74 -16.61 9.99
N GLU A 21 8.63 -16.29 10.65
CA GLU A 21 7.80 -15.13 10.29
C GLU A 21 8.54 -13.82 10.51
N LEU A 22 9.27 -13.69 11.63
CA LEU A 22 10.09 -12.51 11.90
C LEU A 22 11.18 -12.30 10.83
N ALA A 23 11.79 -13.38 10.33
CA ALA A 23 12.75 -13.31 9.24
C ALA A 23 12.10 -12.84 7.93
N ALA A 24 10.95 -13.42 7.55
CA ALA A 24 10.21 -13.01 6.35
C ALA A 24 9.70 -11.55 6.44
N ILE A 25 9.28 -11.10 7.62
CA ILE A 25 8.90 -9.70 7.87
C ILE A 25 10.11 -8.77 7.71
N ALA A 26 11.29 -9.17 8.20
CA ALA A 26 12.51 -8.39 8.05
C ALA A 26 12.90 -8.24 6.58
N ASP A 27 12.91 -9.34 5.82
CA ASP A 27 13.21 -9.35 4.38
C ASP A 27 12.22 -8.47 3.60
N TYR A 28 10.91 -8.55 3.92
CA TYR A 28 9.89 -7.69 3.34
C TYR A 28 10.18 -6.21 3.61
N ARG A 29 10.45 -5.85 4.87
CA ARG A 29 10.71 -4.46 5.27
C ARG A 29 11.98 -3.90 4.65
N GLU A 30 13.03 -4.72 4.53
CA GLU A 30 14.24 -4.34 3.83
C GLU A 30 13.96 -4.05 2.35
N ALA A 31 13.18 -4.91 1.69
CA ALA A 31 12.84 -4.75 0.27
C ALA A 31 12.02 -3.49 -0.02
N ILE A 32 11.22 -3.02 0.95
CA ILE A 32 10.37 -1.82 0.79
C ILE A 32 10.93 -0.56 1.46
N ASN A 33 12.13 -0.65 2.03
CA ASN A 33 12.72 0.44 2.81
C ASN A 33 12.82 1.74 1.98
N GLY A 34 12.30 2.84 2.51
CA GLY A 34 12.24 4.14 1.83
C GLY A 34 11.19 4.27 0.72
N ILE A 35 10.55 3.18 0.26
CA ILE A 35 9.50 3.26 -0.78
C ILE A 35 8.26 3.98 -0.23
N GLY A 36 7.82 3.61 0.97
CA GLY A 36 6.65 4.23 1.60
C GLY A 36 6.80 5.76 1.74
N GLU A 37 7.97 6.23 2.17
CA GLU A 37 8.28 7.65 2.33
C GLU A 37 8.30 8.41 1.00
N LEU A 38 8.83 7.79 -0.06
CA LEU A 38 8.80 8.36 -1.41
C LEU A 38 7.39 8.44 -1.99
N MET A 39 6.48 7.58 -1.52
CA MET A 39 5.09 7.53 -1.97
C MET A 39 4.13 8.33 -1.07
N GLU A 40 4.56 8.69 0.13
CA GLU A 40 3.73 9.40 1.09
C GLU A 40 3.38 10.79 0.59
N GLY A 41 2.09 11.15 0.72
CA GLY A 41 1.63 12.50 0.37
C GLY A 41 1.55 12.77 -1.13
N ILE A 42 1.62 11.76 -2.02
CA ILE A 42 1.33 11.99 -3.44
C ILE A 42 -0.13 12.42 -3.60
N GLN A 43 -0.30 13.65 -4.05
CA GLN A 43 -1.59 14.25 -4.34
C GLN A 43 -1.52 14.94 -5.70
N PRO A 44 -2.64 15.04 -6.44
CA PRO A 44 -2.65 15.70 -7.75
C PRO A 44 -1.98 17.09 -7.73
N GLN A 45 -2.23 17.86 -6.67
CA GLN A 45 -1.66 19.19 -6.44
C GLN A 45 -0.14 19.22 -6.24
N ASN A 46 0.46 18.11 -5.77
CA ASN A 46 1.90 17.99 -5.66
C ASN A 46 2.54 17.68 -7.01
N LEU A 47 1.81 16.99 -7.90
CA LEU A 47 2.28 16.68 -9.26
C LEU A 47 2.20 17.89 -10.21
N ILE A 48 1.17 18.74 -10.08
CA ILE A 48 1.04 19.98 -10.87
C ILE A 48 2.25 20.90 -10.71
N ARG A 49 2.90 20.88 -9.53
CA ARG A 49 4.11 21.68 -9.25
C ARG A 49 5.36 21.21 -10.01
N LEU A 50 5.33 19.99 -10.57
CA LEU A 50 6.48 19.40 -11.24
C LEU A 50 6.65 19.89 -12.69
N GLY A 51 5.67 20.60 -13.25
CA GLY A 51 5.70 21.13 -14.62
C GLY A 51 4.64 20.48 -15.51
N PRO A 52 4.79 20.54 -16.85
CA PRO A 52 3.85 19.90 -17.76
C PRO A 52 4.12 18.39 -17.91
N PRO A 53 3.09 17.55 -18.16
CA PRO A 53 3.21 16.08 -18.17
C PRO A 53 4.13 15.51 -19.28
N ASP A 54 4.39 16.29 -20.31
CA ASP A 54 5.27 15.93 -21.42
C ASP A 54 6.75 16.24 -21.17
N SER A 55 7.07 16.97 -20.10
CA SER A 55 8.46 17.22 -19.72
C SER A 55 9.18 15.91 -19.32
N THR A 56 10.39 15.72 -19.86
CA THR A 56 11.18 14.49 -19.65
C THR A 56 11.42 14.19 -18.16
N GLY A 57 11.64 15.23 -17.36
CA GLY A 57 11.87 15.09 -15.92
C GLY A 57 10.65 14.53 -15.17
N VAL A 58 9.44 15.00 -15.50
CA VAL A 58 8.22 14.50 -14.84
C VAL A 58 7.93 13.06 -15.23
N ARG A 59 8.05 12.73 -16.52
CA ARG A 59 7.84 11.35 -16.98
C ARG A 59 8.81 10.37 -16.33
N PHE A 60 10.08 10.75 -16.21
CA PHE A 60 11.09 9.94 -15.54
C PHE A 60 10.75 9.71 -14.06
N LEU A 61 10.37 10.76 -13.34
CA LEU A 61 9.98 10.66 -11.94
C LEU A 61 8.75 9.76 -11.75
N LEU A 62 7.71 9.94 -12.57
CA LEU A 62 6.51 9.10 -12.51
C LEU A 62 6.81 7.63 -12.83
N ALA A 63 7.70 7.37 -13.79
CA ALA A 63 8.16 6.00 -14.09
C ALA A 63 8.90 5.39 -12.90
N GLN A 64 9.82 6.12 -12.27
CA GLN A 64 10.54 5.66 -11.08
C GLN A 64 9.60 5.34 -9.91
N MET A 65 8.56 6.16 -9.70
CA MET A 65 7.55 5.91 -8.67
C MET A 65 6.72 4.65 -8.99
N ALA A 66 6.39 4.42 -10.27
CA ALA A 66 5.72 3.20 -10.70
C ALA A 66 6.61 1.96 -10.50
N ASP A 67 7.91 2.06 -10.78
CA ASP A 67 8.88 0.98 -10.53
C ASP A 67 8.97 0.66 -9.04
N ASN A 68 9.01 1.67 -8.18
CA ASN A 68 8.99 1.49 -6.72
C ASN A 68 7.69 0.78 -6.25
N MET A 69 6.54 1.13 -6.82
CA MET A 69 5.28 0.44 -6.52
C MET A 69 5.30 -1.03 -6.95
N ASN A 70 5.94 -1.33 -8.08
CA ASN A 70 6.13 -2.71 -8.52
C ASN A 70 7.08 -3.47 -7.57
N THR A 71 8.16 -2.85 -7.10
CA THR A 71 9.04 -3.44 -6.07
C THR A 71 8.27 -3.76 -4.80
N TRP A 72 7.43 -2.84 -4.32
CA TRP A 72 6.57 -3.10 -3.15
C TRP A 72 5.59 -4.24 -3.40
N TYR A 73 4.94 -4.29 -4.57
CA TYR A 73 4.07 -5.40 -4.95
C TYR A 73 4.78 -6.76 -4.88
N VAL A 74 5.97 -6.85 -5.48
CA VAL A 74 6.75 -8.10 -5.50
C VAL A 74 7.18 -8.50 -4.09
N ALA A 75 7.59 -7.54 -3.26
CA ALA A 75 7.92 -7.81 -1.86
C ALA A 75 6.71 -8.33 -1.07
N LEU A 76 5.52 -7.74 -1.28
CA LEU A 76 4.29 -8.17 -0.63
C LEU A 76 3.86 -9.57 -1.08
N ASP A 77 3.90 -9.86 -2.39
CA ASP A 77 3.59 -11.20 -2.93
C ASP A 77 4.54 -12.28 -2.39
N ARG A 78 5.83 -11.93 -2.29
CA ARG A 78 6.85 -12.77 -1.65
C ARG A 78 6.53 -12.98 -0.16
N ALA A 79 6.20 -11.93 0.59
CA ALA A 79 5.82 -12.03 2.00
C ALA A 79 4.58 -12.91 2.21
N VAL A 80 3.57 -12.80 1.34
CA VAL A 80 2.38 -13.68 1.36
C VAL A 80 2.77 -15.16 1.20
N THR A 81 3.83 -15.44 0.45
CA THR A 81 4.32 -16.80 0.22
C THR A 81 5.23 -17.28 1.35
N GLU A 82 6.14 -16.43 1.83
CA GLU A 82 7.19 -16.78 2.81
C GLU A 82 6.71 -16.75 4.26
N LEU A 83 5.68 -15.93 4.59
CA LEU A 83 5.01 -15.96 5.89
C LEU A 83 4.12 -17.19 6.08
N ARG A 84 4.07 -18.09 5.09
CA ARG A 84 3.49 -19.43 5.27
C ARG A 84 4.44 -20.25 6.11
N THR A 85 4.23 -20.22 7.42
CA THR A 85 4.89 -21.18 8.29
C THR A 85 4.17 -22.53 8.25
N HIS A 86 4.98 -23.58 8.12
CA HIS A 86 4.57 -24.96 8.34
C HIS A 86 4.04 -25.12 9.78
N THR A 87 2.75 -24.97 9.99
CA THR A 87 2.06 -25.74 11.03
C THR A 87 1.52 -27.00 10.37
N SER A 88 1.81 -28.15 10.94
CA SER A 88 1.22 -29.46 10.59
C SER A 88 -0.32 -29.50 10.74
N GLU A 89 -0.95 -28.37 10.98
CA GLU A 89 -2.38 -28.18 11.12
C GLU A 89 -2.86 -27.11 10.14
N SER A 90 -4.04 -27.40 9.58
CA SER A 90 -4.79 -26.79 8.47
C SER A 90 -4.78 -25.26 8.21
N THR A 91 -4.11 -24.43 8.99
CA THR A 91 -4.12 -22.96 8.85
C THR A 91 -2.81 -22.43 8.26
N LYS A 92 -2.90 -21.79 7.08
CA LYS A 92 -1.76 -21.33 6.25
C LYS A 92 -0.89 -20.20 6.86
N TYR A 93 -1.32 -19.57 7.96
CA TYR A 93 -0.68 -18.42 8.60
C TYR A 93 -0.97 -18.44 10.11
N SER A 94 -0.06 -17.90 10.95
CA SER A 94 -0.45 -17.49 12.30
C SER A 94 -1.48 -16.35 12.24
N VAL A 95 -2.26 -16.17 13.31
CA VAL A 95 -3.23 -15.06 13.39
C VAL A 95 -2.50 -13.71 13.35
N ALA A 96 -1.33 -13.59 13.97
CA ALA A 96 -0.49 -12.40 13.92
C ALA A 96 -0.01 -12.10 12.48
N ALA A 97 0.53 -13.10 11.77
CA ALA A 97 0.94 -12.95 10.37
C ALA A 97 -0.22 -12.57 9.44
N THR A 98 -1.41 -13.13 9.67
CA THR A 98 -2.61 -12.75 8.93
C THR A 98 -2.96 -11.27 9.12
N ARG A 99 -2.89 -10.78 10.36
CA ARG A 99 -3.18 -9.37 10.68
C ARG A 99 -2.15 -8.43 10.07
N PHE A 100 -0.87 -8.79 10.17
CA PHE A 100 0.23 -8.06 9.54
C PHE A 100 0.05 -7.96 8.03
N LEU A 101 -0.13 -9.09 7.33
CA LEU A 101 -0.33 -9.11 5.88
C LEU A 101 -1.56 -8.30 5.45
N LYS A 102 -2.65 -8.38 6.22
CA LYS A 102 -3.87 -7.60 5.94
C LYS A 102 -3.62 -6.10 6.07
N PHE A 103 -2.89 -5.68 7.10
CA PHE A 103 -2.50 -4.29 7.31
C PHE A 103 -1.61 -3.80 6.16
N GLU A 104 -0.50 -4.48 5.90
CA GLU A 104 0.45 -4.11 4.84
C GLU A 104 -0.19 -4.07 3.45
N SER A 105 -1.04 -5.07 3.13
CA SER A 105 -1.79 -5.09 1.88
C SER A 105 -2.73 -3.88 1.76
N SER A 106 -3.40 -3.50 2.85
CA SER A 106 -4.28 -2.32 2.87
C SER A 106 -3.48 -1.04 2.61
N VAL A 107 -2.32 -0.88 3.25
CA VAL A 107 -1.44 0.28 3.06
C VAL A 107 -0.97 0.34 1.60
N TYR A 108 -0.47 -0.77 1.06
CA TYR A 108 -0.06 -0.85 -0.34
C TYR A 108 -1.18 -0.47 -1.31
N HIS A 109 -2.38 -1.03 -1.14
CA HIS A 109 -3.51 -0.76 -2.03
C HIS A 109 -3.99 0.69 -1.97
N GLN A 110 -4.04 1.29 -0.77
CA GLN A 110 -4.41 2.70 -0.62
C GLN A 110 -3.38 3.61 -1.29
N THR A 111 -2.09 3.36 -1.07
CA THR A 111 -1.00 4.10 -1.71
C THR A 111 -1.05 3.96 -3.23
N ARG A 112 -1.29 2.75 -3.74
CA ARG A 112 -1.44 2.49 -5.18
C ARG A 112 -2.59 3.29 -5.78
N GLN A 113 -3.77 3.22 -5.17
CA GLN A 113 -4.93 3.95 -5.67
C GLN A 113 -4.71 5.47 -5.61
N ALA A 114 -4.06 5.99 -4.55
CA ALA A 114 -3.72 7.39 -4.45
C ALA A 114 -2.75 7.84 -5.56
N PHE A 115 -1.72 7.05 -5.84
CA PHE A 115 -0.77 7.30 -6.94
C PHE A 115 -1.47 7.27 -8.31
N GLU A 116 -2.21 6.19 -8.62
CA GLU A 116 -2.93 6.03 -9.89
C GLU A 116 -3.90 7.20 -10.12
N TYR A 117 -4.64 7.58 -9.07
CA TYR A 117 -5.55 8.73 -9.11
C TYR A 117 -4.80 10.04 -9.36
N ALA A 118 -3.72 10.32 -8.60
CA ALA A 118 -2.95 11.55 -8.74
C ALA A 118 -2.34 11.69 -10.13
N VAL A 119 -1.73 10.63 -10.65
CA VAL A 119 -1.15 10.59 -12.00
C VAL A 119 -2.23 10.79 -13.05
N THR A 120 -3.41 10.18 -12.89
CA THR A 120 -4.51 10.33 -13.84
C THR A 120 -5.02 11.77 -13.90
N VAL A 121 -5.31 12.38 -12.74
CA VAL A 121 -5.75 13.79 -12.67
C VAL A 121 -4.72 14.71 -13.33
N TYR A 122 -3.45 14.49 -13.02
CA TYR A 122 -2.34 15.26 -13.57
C TYR A 122 -2.18 15.09 -15.10
N MET A 123 -2.17 13.86 -15.60
CA MET A 123 -2.01 13.56 -17.04
C MET A 123 -3.18 14.09 -17.88
N LEU A 124 -4.38 14.14 -17.30
CA LEU A 124 -5.57 14.69 -17.96
C LEU A 124 -5.65 16.23 -17.87
N GLY A 125 -4.76 16.87 -17.11
CA GLY A 125 -4.81 18.32 -16.87
C GLY A 125 -6.05 18.77 -16.11
N ARG A 126 -6.58 17.92 -15.24
CA ARG A 126 -7.82 18.16 -14.49
C ARG A 126 -7.55 18.60 -13.06
N HIS A 127 -8.59 19.05 -12.35
CA HIS A 127 -8.54 19.34 -10.93
C HIS A 127 -9.69 18.65 -10.17
N ASN A 128 -9.39 18.22 -8.94
CA ASN A 128 -10.30 17.43 -8.11
C ASN A 128 -10.81 18.17 -6.87
N LYS A 129 -10.85 19.51 -6.94
CA LYS A 129 -11.49 20.35 -5.91
C LYS A 129 -13.00 20.15 -5.91
N SER A 130 -13.72 20.75 -4.97
CA SER A 130 -15.20 20.64 -4.91
C SER A 130 -15.93 21.18 -6.13
N ASP A 131 -15.31 22.12 -6.84
CA ASP A 131 -15.72 22.66 -8.14
C ASP A 131 -14.93 22.04 -9.32
N GLY A 132 -14.27 20.91 -9.05
CA GLY A 132 -13.42 20.15 -9.93
C GLY A 132 -14.10 19.62 -11.18
N ASP A 133 -13.32 19.51 -12.26
CA ASP A 133 -13.72 18.81 -13.47
C ASP A 133 -13.28 17.33 -13.47
N TYR A 134 -12.85 16.82 -12.32
CA TYR A 134 -12.59 15.41 -12.08
C TYR A 134 -13.18 14.93 -10.74
N PRO A 135 -13.78 13.73 -10.68
CA PRO A 135 -14.33 13.18 -9.44
C PRO A 135 -13.29 13.11 -8.31
N PRO A 136 -13.70 13.21 -7.03
CA PRO A 136 -12.79 13.08 -5.89
C PRO A 136 -12.18 11.69 -5.79
N ASN A 137 -11.08 11.57 -5.04
CA ASN A 137 -10.48 10.26 -4.77
C ASN A 137 -11.45 9.38 -3.96
N THR A 138 -11.41 8.08 -4.21
CA THR A 138 -12.31 7.12 -3.56
C THR A 138 -11.56 6.08 -2.72
N PHE A 139 -10.23 6.17 -2.62
CA PHE A 139 -9.43 5.22 -1.84
C PHE A 139 -9.71 5.28 -0.34
N THR A 140 -10.30 6.37 0.14
CA THR A 140 -10.80 6.51 1.51
C THR A 140 -12.23 6.00 1.69
N LEU A 141 -12.95 5.73 0.59
CA LEU A 141 -14.33 5.24 0.62
C LEU A 141 -14.33 3.72 0.68
N ASN A 142 -14.93 3.18 1.74
CA ASN A 142 -15.22 1.75 1.82
C ASN A 142 -16.51 1.42 1.05
N LEU A 143 -16.46 1.53 -0.29
CA LEU A 143 -17.61 1.33 -1.18
C LEU A 143 -18.23 -0.08 -1.06
N ALA A 144 -17.43 -1.09 -0.70
CA ALA A 144 -17.92 -2.45 -0.48
C ALA A 144 -18.78 -2.59 0.79
N SER A 145 -18.58 -1.71 1.78
CA SER A 145 -19.39 -1.67 3.02
C SER A 145 -20.61 -0.76 2.93
N GLN A 146 -20.64 0.14 1.94
CA GLN A 146 -21.82 0.94 1.63
C GLN A 146 -22.83 0.05 0.91
N THR A 147 -23.65 -0.65 1.71
CA THR A 147 -24.91 -1.18 1.20
C THR A 147 -25.65 -0.03 0.53
N LEU A 148 -26.12 -0.26 -0.70
CA LEU A 148 -27.05 0.64 -1.39
C LEU A 148 -28.39 0.65 -0.61
N GLN A 149 -28.40 1.24 0.58
CA GLN A 149 -29.61 1.54 1.33
C GLN A 149 -30.34 2.66 0.58
N GLY A 150 -31.14 2.29 -0.42
CA GLY A 150 -31.89 3.25 -1.22
C GLY A 150 -32.39 2.75 -2.57
N TYR A 151 -31.97 1.56 -3.02
CA TYR A 151 -32.58 0.89 -4.18
C TYR A 151 -33.35 -0.36 -3.71
N SER A 152 -34.53 -0.13 -3.13
CA SER A 152 -35.58 -1.14 -2.90
C SER A 152 -36.94 -0.51 -3.20
#